data_AF-A0A077MA85-F1
#
_entry.id   AF-A0A077MA85-F1
#
_cell.length_a   1.000
_cell.length_b   1.000
_cell.length_c   1.000
_cell.angle_alpha   90.00
_cell.angle_beta   90.00
_cell.angle_gamma   90.00
#
_symmetry.space_group_name_H-M   'P 1'
#
loop_
_entity.id
_entity.type
_entity.pdbx_description
1 polymer ?
#
loop_
_entity_poly.entity_id
_entity_poly.type
_entity_poly.pdbx_seq_one_letter_code
_entity_poly.pdbx_strand_id
1 'polypeptide(L)'
;MARLVGGIYRALGLLSKGQLVEVDRSELVAGYLGQTAIKTAEVTAKALGGVLFIDEAYGLSGDQYGQEAINTLVKEMEDHRNDLVVIVAGYPTPMMEFIAQNPGLASRFKTIIEFADYTDDELVGIMETLAEKSDYDIHADAEVVVREILAATDRNFTFGNGRFVRNLLEEAIGRHAWRLRDDEDASTEDLRTLLPSDFREQPEDEPDAEPDAGADAEPTDAPSNNSEATDADTSAEAEMTAEGGPAPAEDPITPTDDEHDQGSAV
;
A
#
# COMPACT_ATOMS: atom_id res chain seq x y z
N MET A 1 -6.03 16.78 5.25
CA MET A 1 -7.03 17.70 4.65
C MET A 1 -8.38 17.69 5.39
N ALA A 2 -9.05 16.53 5.54
CA ALA A 2 -10.38 16.37 6.17
C ALA A 2 -10.61 17.14 7.48
N ARG A 3 -9.60 17.25 8.35
CA ARG A 3 -9.67 17.96 9.65
C ARG A 3 -10.01 19.44 9.52
N LEU A 4 -9.55 20.08 8.44
CA LEU A 4 -9.86 21.47 8.12
C LEU A 4 -11.31 21.61 7.61
N VAL A 5 -11.80 20.65 6.82
CA VAL A 5 -13.19 20.61 6.34
C VAL A 5 -14.16 20.53 7.51
N GLY A 6 -13.92 19.63 8.48
CA GLY A 6 -14.72 19.53 9.70
C GLY A 6 -14.74 20.82 10.53
N GLY A 7 -13.59 21.48 10.66
CA GLY A 7 -13.48 22.78 11.33
C GLY A 7 -14.25 23.91 10.62
N ILE A 8 -14.13 24.01 9.29
CA ILE A 8 -14.85 25.01 8.47
C ILE A 8 -16.35 24.78 8.52
N TYR A 9 -16.82 23.55 8.28
CA TYR A 9 -18.25 23.24 8.27
C TYR A 9 -18.90 23.45 9.63
N ARG A 10 -18.18 23.16 10.73
CA ARG A 10 -18.62 23.53 12.08
C ARG A 10 -18.71 25.05 12.27
N ALA A 11 -17.73 25.82 11.79
CA ALA A 11 -17.76 27.29 11.86
C ALA A 11 -18.90 27.90 11.02
N LEU A 12 -19.32 27.23 9.94
CA LEU A 12 -20.49 27.57 9.12
C LEU A 12 -21.83 27.07 9.69
N GLY A 13 -21.82 26.33 10.81
CA GLY A 13 -23.04 25.76 11.42
C GLY A 13 -23.62 24.54 10.70
N LEU A 14 -22.87 23.92 9.79
CA LEU A 14 -23.24 22.71 9.05
C LEU A 14 -22.93 21.40 9.80
N LEU A 15 -22.12 21.47 10.85
CA LEU A 15 -21.74 20.33 11.71
C LEU A 15 -21.71 20.77 13.18
N SER A 16 -22.30 19.97 14.07
CA SER A 16 -22.51 20.33 15.48
C SER A 16 -21.22 20.39 16.32
N LYS A 17 -20.17 19.65 15.93
CA LYS A 17 -18.93 19.49 16.71
C LYS A 17 -17.64 19.72 15.91
N GLY A 18 -17.60 19.32 14.65
CA GLY A 18 -16.45 19.43 13.74
C GLY A 18 -15.31 18.45 13.99
N GLN A 19 -15.50 17.37 14.75
CA GLN A 19 -14.44 16.35 14.90
C GLN A 19 -14.14 15.63 13.59
N LEU A 20 -13.01 14.93 13.57
CA LEU A 20 -12.63 13.99 12.52
C LEU A 20 -12.42 12.61 13.15
N VAL A 21 -13.00 11.59 12.51
CA VAL A 21 -12.78 10.16 12.79
C VAL A 21 -12.16 9.56 11.53
N GLU A 22 -10.92 9.11 11.63
CA GLU A 22 -10.14 8.49 10.55
C GLU A 22 -10.20 6.97 10.74
N VAL A 23 -10.55 6.20 9.69
CA VAL A 23 -10.68 4.73 9.73
C VAL A 23 -10.29 4.04 8.41
N ASP A 24 -10.06 2.73 8.47
CA ASP A 24 -9.84 1.85 7.30
C ASP A 24 -10.87 0.70 7.16
N ARG A 25 -10.65 -0.21 6.20
CA ARG A 25 -11.48 -1.43 6.01
C ARG A 25 -11.57 -2.29 7.28
N SER A 26 -10.46 -2.46 8.01
CA SER A 26 -10.37 -3.33 9.19
C SER A 26 -11.21 -2.82 10.36
N GLU A 27 -11.52 -1.52 10.41
CA GLU A 27 -12.41 -0.92 11.40
C GLU A 27 -13.89 -0.94 10.99
N LEU A 28 -14.20 -0.93 9.69
CA LEU A 28 -15.57 -1.00 9.19
C LEU A 28 -16.10 -2.44 9.08
N VAL A 29 -15.26 -3.36 8.59
CA VAL A 29 -15.64 -4.74 8.26
C VAL A 29 -15.41 -5.69 9.44
N ALA A 30 -16.34 -6.62 9.68
CA ALA A 30 -16.24 -7.66 10.70
C ALA A 30 -15.87 -9.03 10.08
N GLY A 31 -15.28 -9.92 10.89
CA GLY A 31 -14.89 -11.27 10.45
C GLY A 31 -16.04 -12.28 10.34
N TYR A 32 -17.29 -11.87 10.61
CA TYR A 32 -18.47 -12.72 10.65
C TYR A 32 -19.68 -12.03 10.01
N LEU A 33 -20.50 -12.81 9.30
CA LEU A 33 -21.68 -12.32 8.57
C LEU A 33 -22.68 -11.61 9.48
N GLY A 34 -23.20 -10.45 9.06
CA GLY A 34 -24.20 -9.68 9.82
C GLY A 34 -23.65 -8.89 11.01
N GLN A 35 -22.35 -8.96 11.29
CA GLN A 35 -21.69 -8.06 12.25
C GLN A 35 -21.15 -6.79 11.60
N THR A 36 -20.94 -6.79 10.28
CA THR A 36 -20.31 -5.68 9.57
C THR A 36 -21.21 -4.44 9.52
N ALA A 37 -22.52 -4.61 9.33
CA ALA A 37 -23.48 -3.52 9.41
C ALA A 37 -23.50 -2.88 10.81
N ILE A 38 -23.46 -3.68 11.87
CA ILE A 38 -23.39 -3.18 13.25
C ILE A 38 -22.10 -2.38 13.46
N LYS A 39 -20.95 -2.97 13.08
CA LYS A 39 -19.63 -2.35 13.25
C LYS A 39 -19.49 -1.04 12.46
N THR A 40 -19.95 -1.01 11.20
CA THR A 40 -19.97 0.18 10.35
C THR A 40 -20.88 1.27 10.92
N ALA A 41 -22.07 0.92 11.42
CA ALA A 41 -22.96 1.87 12.08
C ALA A 41 -22.36 2.43 13.39
N GLU A 42 -21.75 1.58 14.23
CA GLU A 42 -21.05 2.01 15.46
C GLU A 42 -19.85 2.93 15.18
N VAL A 43 -19.09 2.68 14.11
CA VAL A 43 -18.02 3.58 13.65
C VAL A 43 -18.61 4.91 13.17
N THR A 44 -19.64 4.88 12.34
CA THR A 44 -20.28 6.08 11.78
C THR A 44 -20.94 6.93 12.88
N ALA A 45 -21.52 6.29 13.91
CA ALA A 45 -22.09 6.95 15.08
C ALA A 45 -21.06 7.80 15.86
N LYS A 46 -19.78 7.38 15.91
CA LYS A 46 -18.69 8.16 16.53
C LYS A 46 -18.38 9.45 15.73
N ALA A 47 -18.60 9.43 14.42
CA ALA A 47 -18.35 10.56 13.54
C ALA A 47 -19.48 11.62 13.52
N LEU A 48 -20.66 11.32 14.08
CA LEU A 48 -21.81 12.24 14.10
C LEU A 48 -21.48 13.57 14.78
N GLY A 49 -21.85 14.67 14.13
CA GLY A 49 -21.42 16.03 14.43
C GLY A 49 -20.14 16.46 13.72
N GLY A 50 -19.59 15.63 12.82
CA GLY A 50 -18.24 15.80 12.28
C GLY A 50 -18.03 15.09 10.95
N VAL A 51 -16.78 14.69 10.71
CA VAL A 51 -16.32 14.03 9.49
C VAL A 51 -15.91 12.60 9.80
N LEU A 52 -16.44 11.64 9.04
CA LEU A 52 -15.87 10.31 8.87
C LEU A 52 -14.93 10.34 7.67
N PHE A 53 -13.67 9.94 7.85
CA PHE A 53 -12.67 9.80 6.79
C PHE A 53 -12.30 8.34 6.67
N ILE A 54 -12.48 7.78 5.48
CA ILE A 54 -12.20 6.38 5.16
C ILE A 54 -11.02 6.35 4.19
N ASP A 55 -9.88 5.82 4.64
CA ASP A 55 -8.69 5.68 3.78
C ASP A 55 -8.74 4.37 2.98
N GLU A 56 -8.04 4.36 1.83
CA GLU A 56 -8.06 3.31 0.80
C GLU A 56 -9.46 2.69 0.57
N ALA A 57 -10.48 3.54 0.45
CA ALA A 57 -11.90 3.14 0.53
C ALA A 57 -12.32 2.13 -0.56
N TYR A 58 -11.61 2.10 -1.69
CA TYR A 58 -11.76 1.07 -2.73
C TYR A 58 -11.56 -0.36 -2.20
N GLY A 59 -10.79 -0.53 -1.12
CA GLY A 59 -10.62 -1.80 -0.42
C GLY A 59 -11.93 -2.35 0.16
N LEU A 60 -13.00 -1.55 0.29
CA LEU A 60 -14.34 -2.04 0.64
C LEU A 60 -15.03 -2.82 -0.49
N SER A 61 -14.61 -2.68 -1.75
CA SER A 61 -15.10 -3.55 -2.84
C SER A 61 -14.54 -4.98 -2.74
N GLY A 62 -15.21 -5.93 -3.42
CA GLY A 62 -14.67 -7.26 -3.71
C GLY A 62 -15.25 -8.43 -2.91
N ASP A 63 -15.88 -8.22 -1.76
CA ASP A 63 -16.55 -9.28 -1.01
C ASP A 63 -17.88 -8.87 -0.35
N GLN A 64 -18.64 -9.88 0.11
CA GLN A 64 -19.97 -9.67 0.69
C GLN A 64 -19.95 -8.80 1.95
N TYR A 65 -18.88 -8.86 2.75
CA TYR A 65 -18.77 -8.09 3.99
C TYR A 65 -18.45 -6.62 3.69
N GLY A 66 -17.56 -6.35 2.72
CA GLY A 66 -17.31 -5.01 2.22
C GLY A 66 -18.57 -4.37 1.61
N GLN A 67 -19.37 -5.15 0.85
CA GLN A 67 -20.67 -4.69 0.35
C GLN A 67 -21.68 -4.42 1.49
N GLU A 68 -21.69 -5.22 2.57
CA GLU A 68 -22.49 -4.97 3.78
C GLU A 68 -22.10 -3.63 4.43
N ALA A 69 -20.81 -3.31 4.50
CA ALA A 69 -20.30 -2.02 4.98
C ALA A 69 -20.72 -0.85 4.06
N ILE A 70 -20.54 -0.98 2.73
CA ILE A 70 -20.92 0.06 1.76
C ILE A 70 -22.43 0.34 1.83
N ASN A 71 -23.27 -0.70 1.86
CA ASN A 71 -24.72 -0.55 1.94
C ASN A 71 -25.15 0.14 3.24
N THR A 72 -24.48 -0.17 4.36
CA THR A 72 -24.70 0.49 5.64
C THR A 72 -24.28 1.96 5.58
N LEU A 73 -23.08 2.26 5.07
CA LEU A 73 -22.57 3.63 4.93
C LEU A 73 -23.51 4.50 4.06
N VAL A 74 -24.02 3.97 2.95
CA VAL A 74 -24.97 4.67 2.06
C VAL A 74 -26.28 5.04 2.78
N LYS A 75 -26.74 4.20 3.71
CA LYS A 75 -27.90 4.47 4.59
C LYS A 75 -27.56 5.54 5.63
N GLU A 76 -26.49 5.37 6.41
CA GLU A 76 -26.11 6.33 7.45
C GLU A 76 -25.85 7.74 6.87
N MET A 77 -25.28 7.82 5.66
CA MET A 77 -25.13 9.06 4.89
C MET A 77 -26.45 9.76 4.53
N GLU A 78 -27.57 9.03 4.46
CA GLU A 78 -28.89 9.58 4.13
C GLU A 78 -29.68 9.95 5.40
N ASP A 79 -29.66 9.08 6.40
CA ASP A 79 -30.27 9.30 7.72
C ASP A 79 -29.63 10.49 8.45
N HIS A 80 -28.30 10.63 8.37
CA HIS A 80 -27.52 11.63 9.11
C HIS A 80 -26.97 12.78 8.27
N ARG A 81 -27.41 12.94 7.02
CA ARG A 81 -26.95 13.97 6.04
C ARG A 81 -26.88 15.44 6.52
N ASN A 82 -27.52 15.77 7.64
CA ASN A 82 -27.58 17.12 8.21
C ASN A 82 -26.52 17.36 9.31
N ASP A 83 -25.82 16.33 9.78
CA ASP A 83 -24.81 16.43 10.85
C ASP A 83 -23.66 15.40 10.69
N LEU A 84 -23.47 14.87 9.48
CA LEU A 84 -22.41 13.93 9.13
C LEU A 84 -21.87 14.27 7.73
N VAL A 85 -20.55 14.31 7.60
CA VAL A 85 -19.86 14.31 6.31
C VAL A 85 -18.98 13.07 6.21
N VAL A 86 -19.03 12.39 5.07
CA VAL A 86 -18.13 11.27 4.76
C VAL A 86 -17.16 11.72 3.68
N ILE A 87 -15.87 11.49 3.90
CA ILE A 87 -14.80 11.66 2.93
C ILE A 87 -14.16 10.29 2.71
N VAL A 88 -13.95 9.92 1.45
CA VAL A 88 -13.25 8.70 1.04
C VAL A 88 -11.95 9.08 0.34
N ALA A 89 -10.89 8.33 0.59
CA ALA A 89 -9.57 8.52 -0.02
C ALA A 89 -9.03 7.22 -0.65
N GLY A 90 -8.02 7.35 -1.50
CA GLY A 90 -7.41 6.28 -2.25
C GLY A 90 -6.90 6.74 -3.62
N TYR A 91 -6.20 5.87 -4.35
CA TYR A 91 -5.64 6.17 -5.67
C TYR A 91 -6.74 6.46 -6.71
N PRO A 92 -6.52 7.36 -7.70
CA PRO A 92 -7.58 7.83 -8.60
C PRO A 92 -8.33 6.73 -9.35
N THR A 93 -7.62 5.78 -9.99
CA THR A 93 -8.26 4.73 -10.79
C THR A 93 -9.09 3.75 -9.93
N PRO A 94 -8.56 3.13 -8.86
CA PRO A 94 -9.37 2.33 -7.94
C PRO A 94 -10.56 3.10 -7.34
N MET A 95 -10.42 4.40 -7.05
CA MET A 95 -11.52 5.21 -6.52
C MET A 95 -12.63 5.49 -7.54
N MET A 96 -12.29 5.71 -8.81
CA MET A 96 -13.27 5.83 -9.90
C MET A 96 -14.05 4.52 -10.07
N GLU A 97 -13.36 3.37 -10.07
CA GLU A 97 -13.99 2.05 -10.17
C GLU A 97 -14.89 1.74 -8.97
N PHE A 98 -14.40 1.98 -7.74
CA PHE A 98 -15.15 1.80 -6.49
C PHE A 98 -16.46 2.60 -6.46
N ILE A 99 -16.42 3.88 -6.87
CA ILE A 99 -17.61 4.73 -6.95
C ILE A 99 -18.55 4.25 -8.07
N ALA A 100 -18.02 3.90 -9.25
CA ALA A 100 -18.83 3.46 -10.39
C ALA A 100 -19.54 2.12 -10.15
N GLN A 101 -18.90 1.18 -9.46
CA GLN A 101 -19.47 -0.13 -9.09
C GLN A 101 -20.63 0.00 -8.08
N ASN A 102 -20.73 1.12 -7.36
CA ASN A 102 -21.66 1.30 -6.25
C ASN A 102 -22.59 2.50 -6.50
N PRO A 103 -23.74 2.33 -7.18
CA PRO A 103 -24.68 3.43 -7.51
C PRO A 103 -25.14 4.26 -6.29
N GLY A 104 -25.23 3.64 -5.11
CA GLY A 104 -25.48 4.34 -3.85
C GLY A 104 -24.42 5.39 -3.53
N LEU A 105 -23.13 5.04 -3.67
CA LEU A 105 -22.01 5.96 -3.49
C LEU A 105 -21.99 7.02 -4.61
N ALA A 106 -22.09 6.62 -5.88
CA ALA A 106 -22.10 7.53 -7.03
C ALA A 106 -23.18 8.63 -6.92
N SER A 107 -24.35 8.33 -6.35
CA SER A 107 -25.42 9.31 -6.13
C SER A 107 -25.11 10.37 -5.05
N ARG A 108 -24.16 10.09 -4.14
CA ARG A 108 -23.86 10.86 -2.92
C ARG A 108 -22.51 11.57 -3.00
N PHE A 109 -21.47 10.93 -3.54
CA PHE A 109 -20.13 11.50 -3.70
C PHE A 109 -20.03 12.43 -4.92
N LYS A 110 -20.65 13.61 -4.81
CA LYS A 110 -20.74 14.62 -5.89
C LYS A 110 -19.55 15.58 -5.97
N THR A 111 -18.68 15.57 -4.96
CA THR A 111 -17.49 16.43 -4.88
C THR A 111 -16.27 15.53 -4.90
N ILE A 112 -15.52 15.58 -6.00
CA ILE A 112 -14.22 14.94 -6.15
C ILE A 112 -13.16 16.04 -6.03
N ILE A 113 -12.10 15.79 -5.27
CA ILE A 113 -10.94 16.68 -5.12
C ILE A 113 -9.71 15.84 -5.41
N GLU A 114 -9.13 16.08 -6.59
CA GLU A 114 -7.93 15.41 -7.05
C GLU A 114 -6.70 16.14 -6.51
N PHE A 115 -5.70 15.38 -6.05
CA PHE A 115 -4.41 15.89 -5.63
C PHE A 115 -3.38 15.42 -6.65
N ALA A 116 -2.78 16.35 -7.38
CA ALA A 116 -1.67 16.05 -8.28
C ALA A 116 -0.40 15.72 -7.48
N ASP A 117 0.50 14.96 -8.10
CA ASP A 117 1.86 14.77 -7.57
C ASP A 117 2.62 16.10 -7.51
N TYR A 118 3.48 16.25 -6.50
CA TYR A 118 4.32 17.44 -6.37
C TYR A 118 5.38 17.50 -7.48
N THR A 119 5.68 18.69 -7.97
CA THR A 119 6.82 18.93 -8.87
C THR A 119 8.15 18.64 -8.18
N ASP A 120 9.24 18.49 -8.94
CA ASP A 120 10.57 18.23 -8.34
C ASP A 120 11.02 19.37 -7.42
N ASP A 121 10.69 20.62 -7.76
CA ASP A 121 10.93 21.80 -6.91
C ASP A 121 10.17 21.73 -5.58
N GLU A 122 8.90 21.31 -5.60
CA GLU A 122 8.10 21.12 -4.39
C GLU A 122 8.60 19.95 -3.54
N LEU A 123 9.10 18.87 -4.17
CA LEU A 123 9.69 17.72 -3.47
C LEU A 123 11.04 18.06 -2.82
N VAL A 124 11.88 18.88 -3.47
CA VAL A 124 13.09 19.46 -2.88
C VAL A 124 12.75 20.35 -1.69
N GLY A 125 11.80 21.29 -1.85
CA GLY A 125 11.36 22.17 -0.76
C GLY A 125 10.74 21.40 0.43
N ILE A 126 10.08 20.26 0.17
CA ILE A 126 9.63 19.33 1.21
C ILE A 126 10.83 18.66 1.91
N MET A 127 11.91 18.31 1.20
CA MET A 127 13.12 17.74 1.80
C MET A 127 13.83 18.73 2.71
N GLU A 128 14.08 19.96 2.24
CA GLU A 128 14.65 21.07 3.02
C GLU A 128 13.84 21.28 4.32
N THR A 129 12.51 21.35 4.18
CA THR A 129 11.54 21.50 5.28
C THR A 129 11.48 20.31 6.25
N LEU A 130 12.07 19.16 5.89
CA LEU A 130 12.22 17.98 6.76
C LEU A 130 13.62 17.91 7.39
N ALA A 131 14.66 18.32 6.67
CA ALA A 131 16.03 18.42 7.16
C ALA A 131 16.15 19.49 8.27
N GLU A 132 15.62 20.71 8.02
CA GLU A 132 15.61 21.81 8.99
C GLU A 132 14.95 21.39 10.33
N LYS A 133 13.82 20.67 10.25
CA LYS A 133 13.09 20.14 11.42
C LYS A 133 13.80 19.00 12.15
N SER A 134 14.88 18.49 11.57
CA SER A 134 15.72 17.43 12.10
C SER A 134 17.11 17.92 12.49
N ASP A 135 17.32 19.26 12.52
CA ASP A 135 18.61 19.93 12.76
C ASP A 135 19.70 19.65 11.69
N TYR A 136 19.31 19.26 10.47
CA TYR A 136 20.20 19.04 9.31
C TYR A 136 20.09 20.15 8.25
N ASP A 137 21.23 20.47 7.65
CA ASP A 137 21.39 21.36 6.49
C ASP A 137 21.73 20.52 5.25
N ILE A 138 21.16 20.85 4.09
CA ILE A 138 21.46 20.16 2.81
C ILE A 138 22.49 20.99 2.03
N HIS A 139 23.64 20.40 1.70
CA HIS A 139 24.65 21.08 0.89
C HIS A 139 24.14 21.36 -0.54
N ALA A 140 24.52 22.48 -1.16
CA ALA A 140 24.02 22.86 -2.49
C ALA A 140 24.29 21.80 -3.57
N ASP A 141 25.47 21.17 -3.55
CA ASP A 141 25.77 20.06 -4.47
C ASP A 141 24.92 18.80 -4.18
N ALA A 142 24.42 18.63 -2.95
CA ALA A 142 23.56 17.51 -2.57
C ALA A 142 22.12 17.72 -3.08
N GLU A 143 21.63 18.97 -3.10
CA GLU A 143 20.36 19.33 -3.77
C GLU A 143 20.37 18.90 -5.25
N VAL A 144 21.50 19.05 -5.95
CA VAL A 144 21.67 18.58 -7.33
C VAL A 144 21.50 17.06 -7.42
N VAL A 145 22.08 16.29 -6.49
CA VAL A 145 21.89 14.83 -6.43
C VAL A 145 20.44 14.44 -6.18
N VAL A 146 19.76 15.12 -5.24
CA VAL A 146 18.34 14.89 -4.96
C VAL A 146 17.49 15.13 -6.21
N ARG A 147 17.80 16.17 -6.99
CA ARG A 147 17.14 16.46 -8.27
C ARG A 147 17.44 15.42 -9.36
N GLU A 148 18.67 14.91 -9.44
CA GLU A 148 19.01 13.78 -10.32
C GLU A 148 18.18 12.54 -9.99
N ILE A 149 18.05 12.20 -8.70
CA ILE A 149 17.27 11.04 -8.22
C ILE A 149 15.78 11.23 -8.52
N LEU A 150 15.21 12.41 -8.23
CA LEU A 150 13.80 12.72 -8.52
C LEU A 150 13.50 12.63 -10.02
N ALA A 151 14.35 13.21 -10.87
CA ALA A 151 14.20 13.17 -12.32
C ALA A 151 14.39 11.77 -12.93
N ALA A 152 15.12 10.88 -12.25
CA ALA A 152 15.32 9.48 -12.65
C ALA A 152 14.26 8.51 -12.09
N THR A 153 13.39 8.94 -11.17
CA THR A 153 12.42 8.07 -10.51
C THR A 153 11.09 8.03 -11.27
N ASP A 154 10.61 6.82 -11.62
CA ASP A 154 9.30 6.62 -12.24
C ASP A 154 8.16 7.07 -11.32
N ARG A 155 7.59 8.23 -11.63
CA ARG A 155 6.38 8.83 -11.02
C ARG A 155 5.11 8.05 -11.40
N ASN A 156 5.08 6.78 -11.01
CA ASN A 156 3.91 5.91 -11.11
C ASN A 156 3.01 6.07 -9.88
N PHE A 157 1.82 5.46 -9.90
CA PHE A 157 0.81 5.65 -8.84
C PHE A 157 1.25 5.25 -7.41
N THR A 158 2.33 4.48 -7.23
CA THR A 158 2.87 4.13 -5.91
C THR A 158 4.02 5.02 -5.43
N PHE A 159 4.45 6.03 -6.21
CA PHE A 159 5.60 6.89 -5.91
C PHE A 159 5.56 7.55 -4.52
N GLY A 160 4.38 7.84 -3.97
CA GLY A 160 4.23 8.23 -2.56
C GLY A 160 4.72 9.63 -2.18
N ASN A 161 5.28 10.40 -3.11
CA ASN A 161 5.59 11.83 -2.97
C ASN A 161 6.42 12.17 -1.71
N GLY A 162 5.83 12.84 -0.72
CA GLY A 162 6.50 13.20 0.53
C GLY A 162 6.94 11.99 1.37
N ARG A 163 6.44 10.78 1.10
CA ARG A 163 6.98 9.53 1.67
C ARG A 163 8.32 9.16 1.01
N PHE A 164 8.45 9.27 -0.31
CA PHE A 164 9.71 9.02 -1.01
C PHE A 164 10.80 9.98 -0.53
N VAL A 165 10.51 11.28 -0.50
CA VAL A 165 11.43 12.32 -0.01
C VAL A 165 11.82 12.09 1.45
N ARG A 166 10.88 11.68 2.30
CA ARG A 166 11.16 11.29 3.69
C ARG A 166 12.14 10.12 3.77
N ASN A 167 11.85 9.02 3.06
CA ASN A 167 12.69 7.84 3.10
C ASN A 167 14.11 8.15 2.62
N LEU A 168 14.24 8.89 1.51
CA LEU A 168 15.53 9.32 0.95
C LEU A 168 16.35 10.19 1.92
N LEU A 169 15.68 11.05 2.70
CA LEU A 169 16.34 11.83 3.76
C LEU A 169 16.72 10.96 4.97
N GLU A 170 15.84 10.05 5.40
CA GLU A 170 16.10 9.13 6.52
C GLU A 170 17.26 8.17 6.20
N GLU A 171 17.38 7.71 4.95
CA GLU A 171 18.54 6.99 4.43
C GLU A 171 19.81 7.86 4.39
N ALA A 172 19.72 9.10 3.90
CA ALA A 172 20.87 10.00 3.82
C ALA A 172 21.44 10.35 5.22
N ILE A 173 20.57 10.58 6.21
CA ILE A 173 20.97 10.72 7.61
C ILE A 173 21.68 9.44 8.12
N GLY A 174 21.21 8.26 7.69
CA GLY A 174 21.92 7.00 7.93
C GLY A 174 23.33 6.96 7.33
N ARG A 175 23.48 7.28 6.04
CA ARG A 175 24.78 7.28 5.34
C ARG A 175 25.73 8.35 5.91
N HIS A 176 25.23 9.53 6.26
CA HIS A 176 25.95 10.58 6.98
C HIS A 176 26.48 10.11 8.35
N ALA A 177 25.64 9.44 9.15
CA ALA A 177 26.05 8.90 10.45
C ALA A 177 27.13 7.81 10.34
N TRP A 178 27.14 7.04 9.25
CA TRP A 178 28.24 6.11 8.94
C TRP A 178 29.51 6.83 8.47
N ARG A 179 29.39 7.84 7.59
CA ARG A 179 30.51 8.66 7.09
C ARG A 179 31.34 9.27 8.22
N LEU A 180 30.68 9.81 9.25
CA LEU A 180 31.33 10.51 10.36
C LEU A 180 31.59 9.62 11.59
N ARG A 181 31.43 8.29 11.48
CA ARG A 181 31.52 7.36 12.63
C ARG A 181 32.87 7.44 13.36
N ASP A 182 33.95 7.53 12.58
CA ASP A 182 35.34 7.46 13.07
C ASP A 182 36.11 8.78 12.85
N ASP A 183 35.40 9.88 12.54
CA ASP A 183 36.00 11.20 12.33
C ASP A 183 36.05 11.97 13.67
N GLU A 184 37.19 11.89 14.36
CA GLU A 184 37.42 12.56 15.65
C GLU A 184 37.57 14.09 15.53
N ASP A 185 37.79 14.63 14.32
CA ASP A 185 37.99 16.07 14.06
C ASP A 185 36.72 16.76 13.51
N ALA A 186 35.64 16.01 13.21
CA ALA A 186 34.39 16.51 12.63
C ALA A 186 33.77 17.69 13.43
N SER A 187 33.47 18.79 12.74
CA SER A 187 32.90 19.98 13.38
C SER A 187 31.38 19.89 13.57
N THR A 188 30.82 20.84 14.32
CA THR A 188 29.36 20.98 14.48
C THR A 188 28.64 21.34 13.17
N GLU A 189 29.37 21.84 12.17
CA GLU A 189 28.86 22.11 10.81
C GLU A 189 28.84 20.80 10.00
N ASP A 190 29.91 20.00 10.07
CA ASP A 190 29.99 18.68 9.42
C ASP A 190 28.94 17.70 9.97
N LEU A 191 28.71 17.71 11.29
CA LEU A 191 27.69 16.90 11.97
C LEU A 191 26.24 17.26 11.62
N ARG A 192 26.02 18.35 10.87
CA ARG A 192 24.71 18.81 10.39
C ARG A 192 24.57 18.77 8.87
N THR A 193 25.68 18.68 8.12
CA THR A 193 25.68 18.92 6.68
C THR A 193 25.59 17.62 5.90
N LEU A 194 24.44 17.42 5.24
CA LEU A 194 24.20 16.32 4.30
C LEU A 194 24.88 16.63 2.95
N LEU A 195 25.75 15.72 2.51
CA LEU A 195 26.64 15.85 1.36
C LEU A 195 26.18 14.98 0.16
N PRO A 196 26.68 15.24 -1.07
CA PRO A 196 26.36 14.44 -2.26
C PRO A 196 26.59 12.92 -2.13
N SER A 197 27.45 12.50 -1.20
CA SER A 197 27.79 11.10 -0.88
C SER A 197 26.73 10.37 -0.05
N ASP A 198 25.80 11.11 0.57
CA ASP A 198 24.84 10.56 1.52
C ASP A 198 23.53 10.18 0.81
N PHE A 199 23.22 10.87 -0.29
CA PHE A 199 22.04 10.63 -1.12
C PHE A 199 22.25 9.56 -2.20
N ARG A 200 23.49 9.11 -2.43
CA ARG A 200 23.79 8.00 -3.34
C ARG A 200 24.08 6.73 -2.55
N GLU A 201 23.69 5.59 -3.09
CA GLU A 201 24.26 4.32 -2.66
C GLU A 201 25.77 4.35 -2.96
N GLN A 202 26.57 4.14 -1.91
CA GLN A 202 27.96 3.77 -2.10
C GLN A 202 27.99 2.27 -2.42
N PRO A 203 28.89 1.79 -3.31
CA PRO A 203 29.07 0.35 -3.46
C PRO A 203 29.42 -0.24 -2.10
N GLU A 204 28.87 -1.41 -1.78
CA GLU A 204 29.23 -2.11 -0.54
C GLU A 204 30.75 -2.36 -0.52
N ASP A 205 31.46 -1.77 0.44
CA ASP A 205 32.86 -2.14 0.69
C ASP A 205 32.89 -3.64 1.05
N GLU A 206 33.54 -4.44 0.19
CA GLU A 206 33.74 -5.87 0.48
C GLU A 206 34.45 -5.99 1.85
N PRO A 207 33.91 -6.78 2.81
CA PRO A 207 34.44 -6.78 4.16
C PRO A 207 35.90 -7.22 4.16
N ASP A 208 36.77 -6.40 4.78
CA ASP A 208 38.24 -6.54 4.77
C ASP A 208 38.69 -8.00 4.83
N ALA A 209 39.21 -8.50 3.71
CA ALA A 209 39.76 -9.84 3.63
C ALA A 209 41.02 -9.90 4.49
N GLU A 210 40.93 -10.49 5.69
CA GLU A 210 42.06 -10.63 6.60
C GLU A 210 43.26 -11.27 5.87
N PRO A 211 44.48 -10.68 6.00
CA PRO A 211 45.66 -11.21 5.34
C PRO A 211 46.10 -12.51 6.01
N ASP A 212 45.65 -13.65 5.47
CA ASP A 212 46.04 -14.99 5.93
C ASP A 212 47.57 -15.15 5.90
N ALA A 213 48.16 -15.21 7.09
CA ALA A 213 49.59 -15.12 7.33
C ALA A 213 50.07 -16.29 8.19
N GLY A 214 49.95 -17.51 7.67
CA GLY A 214 50.45 -18.70 8.39
C GLY A 214 50.45 -19.99 7.58
N ALA A 215 51.48 -20.19 6.74
CA ALA A 215 51.75 -21.53 6.24
C ALA A 215 52.38 -22.40 7.35
N ASP A 216 51.74 -23.52 7.66
CA ASP A 216 52.41 -24.69 8.22
C ASP A 216 51.76 -25.97 7.67
N ALA A 217 52.58 -26.96 7.30
CA ALA A 217 52.11 -28.19 6.70
C ALA A 217 52.99 -29.36 7.15
N GLU A 218 52.37 -30.43 7.66
CA GLU A 218 52.92 -31.79 7.58
C GLU A 218 51.77 -32.84 7.52
N PRO A 219 52.01 -34.06 7.00
CA PRO A 219 50.96 -34.98 6.57
C PRO A 219 50.59 -36.05 7.61
N THR A 220 49.49 -36.77 7.36
CA THR A 220 49.13 -38.01 8.09
C THR A 220 48.85 -39.15 7.12
N ASP A 221 49.50 -40.30 7.36
CA ASP A 221 49.35 -41.54 6.58
C ASP A 221 47.94 -42.13 6.55
N ALA A 222 47.65 -42.91 5.50
CA ALA A 222 46.50 -43.79 5.40
C ALA A 222 46.93 -45.24 5.04
N PRO A 223 46.59 -46.25 5.86
CA PRO A 223 46.75 -47.66 5.49
C PRO A 223 45.44 -48.25 4.90
N SER A 224 45.53 -48.82 3.70
CA SER A 224 44.42 -49.53 3.04
C SER A 224 44.08 -50.87 3.70
N ASN A 225 42.86 -51.37 3.48
CA ASN A 225 42.60 -52.82 3.54
C ASN A 225 41.56 -53.29 2.50
N ASN A 226 41.74 -54.53 2.03
CA ASN A 226 40.84 -55.36 1.22
C ASN A 226 39.71 -55.98 2.11
N SER A 227 38.69 -56.73 1.67
CA SER A 227 37.95 -56.99 0.39
C SER A 227 36.70 -57.88 0.76
N GLU A 228 35.89 -58.56 -0.07
CA GLU A 228 35.82 -58.89 -1.51
C GLU A 228 34.39 -59.39 -1.90
N ALA A 229 33.89 -59.06 -3.10
CA ALA A 229 32.76 -59.72 -3.82
C ALA A 229 31.35 -59.72 -3.12
N THR A 230 30.22 -60.17 -3.70
CA THR A 230 29.86 -60.84 -4.98
C THR A 230 28.58 -60.25 -5.63
N ASP A 231 28.34 -60.61 -6.90
CA ASP A 231 27.23 -60.21 -7.79
C ASP A 231 25.84 -60.83 -7.50
N ALA A 232 24.79 -60.24 -8.10
CA ALA A 232 23.55 -60.80 -8.70
C ALA A 232 22.39 -59.78 -8.58
N ASP A 233 21.93 -59.10 -9.65
CA ASP A 233 21.18 -59.57 -10.83
C ASP A 233 19.69 -59.83 -10.57
N THR A 234 18.81 -58.94 -11.05
CA THR A 234 17.76 -59.28 -12.04
C THR A 234 16.90 -58.10 -12.51
N SER A 235 16.74 -58.04 -13.83
CA SER A 235 15.59 -57.62 -14.66
C SER A 235 14.20 -57.94 -14.08
N ALA A 236 13.06 -57.42 -14.58
CA ALA A 236 12.65 -56.27 -15.42
C ALA A 236 11.10 -56.32 -15.57
N GLU A 237 10.49 -55.36 -16.28
CA GLU A 237 9.12 -55.45 -16.88
C GLU A 237 7.90 -55.55 -15.90
N ALA A 238 6.64 -55.22 -16.26
CA ALA A 238 6.12 -54.25 -17.24
C ALA A 238 4.61 -53.95 -17.00
N GLU A 239 4.17 -52.76 -17.45
CA GLU A 239 2.88 -52.45 -18.15
C GLU A 239 1.45 -52.65 -17.56
N MET A 240 0.50 -51.94 -18.21
CA MET A 240 -0.98 -52.06 -18.23
C MET A 240 -1.76 -51.73 -16.93
N THR A 241 -2.95 -51.08 -16.92
CA THR A 241 -3.82 -50.41 -17.95
C THR A 241 -4.65 -49.32 -17.22
N ALA A 242 -5.10 -48.20 -17.82
CA ALA A 242 -6.35 -48.00 -18.60
C ALA A 242 -7.64 -48.54 -17.92
N GLU A 243 -8.83 -47.93 -17.94
CA GLU A 243 -9.41 -46.77 -18.66
C GLU A 243 -10.19 -45.85 -17.65
N GLY A 244 -11.00 -44.82 -17.93
CA GLY A 244 -11.55 -44.21 -19.17
C GLY A 244 -12.57 -43.10 -18.81
N GLY A 245 -12.99 -42.26 -19.79
CA GLY A 245 -14.04 -41.23 -19.62
C GLY A 245 -15.47 -41.77 -19.80
N PRO A 246 -16.52 -40.94 -20.11
CA PRO A 246 -16.47 -39.55 -20.58
C PRO A 246 -17.58 -38.61 -20.01
N ALA A 247 -17.78 -37.47 -20.67
CA ALA A 247 -18.99 -36.61 -20.68
C ALA A 247 -19.32 -36.26 -22.16
N PRO A 248 -20.41 -35.53 -22.53
CA PRO A 248 -21.55 -35.01 -21.76
C PRO A 248 -22.92 -35.47 -22.33
N ALA A 249 -24.02 -34.78 -22.00
CA ALA A 249 -25.30 -34.85 -22.75
C ALA A 249 -26.14 -33.55 -22.57
N GLU A 250 -26.88 -33.15 -23.61
CA GLU A 250 -27.90 -32.07 -23.61
C GLU A 250 -29.25 -32.63 -24.10
N ASP A 251 -30.10 -31.78 -24.70
CA ASP A 251 -31.27 -32.07 -25.55
C ASP A 251 -32.65 -32.34 -24.86
N PRO A 252 -33.79 -32.05 -25.53
CA PRO A 252 -34.65 -30.93 -25.07
C PRO A 252 -36.17 -31.25 -25.08
N ILE A 253 -37.05 -30.23 -25.00
CA ILE A 253 -38.38 -30.14 -25.69
C ILE A 253 -39.12 -28.81 -25.38
N THR A 254 -39.88 -28.31 -26.37
CA THR A 254 -40.90 -27.23 -26.31
C THR A 254 -42.12 -27.67 -27.18
N PRO A 255 -43.24 -26.92 -27.34
CA PRO A 255 -43.72 -25.69 -26.69
C PRO A 255 -45.16 -25.82 -26.14
N THR A 256 -45.77 -24.71 -25.70
CA THR A 256 -47.22 -24.48 -25.84
C THR A 256 -47.54 -22.99 -25.91
N ASP A 257 -48.39 -22.58 -26.85
CA ASP A 257 -48.96 -21.23 -26.96
C ASP A 257 -50.23 -21.09 -26.11
N ASP A 258 -50.56 -19.87 -25.64
CA ASP A 258 -51.73 -19.14 -26.18
C ASP A 258 -51.88 -17.68 -25.69
N GLU A 259 -52.30 -16.86 -26.66
CA GLU A 259 -52.89 -15.50 -26.74
C GLU A 259 -53.09 -14.50 -25.55
N HIS A 260 -52.82 -13.22 -25.90
CA HIS A 260 -53.53 -11.95 -25.54
C HIS A 260 -53.52 -11.44 -24.07
N ASP A 261 -53.22 -10.16 -23.78
CA ASP A 261 -53.95 -8.97 -24.25
C ASP A 261 -53.06 -7.69 -24.43
N GLN A 262 -53.66 -6.55 -24.80
CA GLN A 262 -53.02 -5.28 -25.17
C GLN A 262 -53.26 -4.14 -24.13
N GLY A 263 -52.40 -3.12 -24.13
CA GLY A 263 -52.57 -1.88 -23.34
C GLY A 263 -51.23 -1.36 -22.79
N SER A 264 -50.56 -0.30 -23.27
CA SER A 264 -50.93 0.99 -23.86
C SER A 264 -51.19 2.12 -22.85
N ALA A 265 -50.26 3.09 -22.82
CA ALA A 265 -50.29 4.37 -22.10
C ALA A 265 -50.32 4.31 -20.54
N VAL A 266 -49.84 5.33 -19.80
CA VAL A 266 -49.28 6.65 -20.16
C VAL A 266 -47.87 6.80 -19.57
#